data_AF-A0A8B6ELD5-F1
#
_entry.id   AF-A0A8B6ELD5-F1
#
_cell.length_a   1.000
_cell.length_b   1.000
_cell.length_c   1.000
_cell.angle_alpha   90.00
_cell.angle_beta   90.00
_cell.angle_gamma   90.00
#
_symmetry.space_group_name_H-M   'P 1'
#
loop_
_entity.id
_entity.type
_entity.pdbx_description
1 polymer ?
#
loop_
_entity_poly.entity_id
_entity_poly.type
_entity_poly.pdbx_seq_one_letter_code
_entity_poly.pdbx_strand_id
1 'polypeptide(L)'
;MEDFIPGVDNLPIREVIDFKSNSYGELFCDFLSNINCCVLNGRNSTKNDLTYISTRGSSVVDYCVVPYENLNCFKKFEVIRASELANKSVSIGSVEPKFIPDHSILCWEMESYMCGNIEKENINVKNQNVQKRVIYDVKNIPNS
;
A
#
# COMPACT_ATOMS: atom_id res chain seq x y z
N MET A 1 -11.58 8.34 4.62
CA MET A 1 -11.33 7.87 3.26
C MET A 1 -11.36 6.36 3.32
N GLU A 2 -12.36 5.74 2.73
CA GLU A 2 -12.59 4.30 2.82
C GLU A 2 -12.29 3.69 1.46
N ASP A 3 -11.34 2.75 1.42
CA ASP A 3 -10.99 1.96 0.23
C ASP A 3 -11.80 0.66 0.17
N PHE A 4 -13.02 0.68 0.71
CA PHE A 4 -13.91 -0.47 0.82
C PHE A 4 -15.37 -0.01 0.88
N ILE A 5 -16.29 -0.94 0.61
CA ILE A 5 -17.73 -0.70 0.63
C ILE A 5 -18.30 -1.18 1.97
N PRO A 6 -18.79 -0.28 2.85
CA PRO A 6 -19.35 -0.66 4.14
C PRO A 6 -20.50 -1.66 4.02
N GLY A 7 -20.43 -2.73 4.81
CA GLY A 7 -21.45 -3.78 4.83
C GLY A 7 -21.39 -4.79 3.69
N VAL A 8 -20.50 -4.59 2.70
CA VAL A 8 -20.18 -5.57 1.65
C VAL A 8 -18.82 -6.20 1.95
N ASP A 9 -17.82 -5.36 2.21
CA ASP A 9 -16.45 -5.79 2.45
C ASP A 9 -16.22 -6.03 3.94
N ASN A 10 -15.62 -7.18 4.29
CA ASN A 10 -15.23 -7.51 5.66
C ASN A 10 -13.73 -7.26 5.86
N LEU A 11 -13.35 -5.98 5.86
CA LEU A 11 -11.97 -5.55 6.06
C LEU A 11 -11.67 -5.15 7.50
N PRO A 12 -10.46 -5.42 8.00
CA PRO A 12 -9.94 -4.74 9.17
C PRO A 12 -9.97 -3.23 8.97
N ILE A 13 -10.44 -2.51 10.00
CA ILE A 13 -10.47 -1.05 10.01
C ILE A 13 -9.03 -0.53 9.92
N ARG A 14 -8.80 0.46 9.04
CA ARG A 14 -7.53 1.18 8.99
C ARG A 14 -7.40 2.12 10.17
N GLU A 15 -6.23 2.12 10.79
CA GLU A 15 -5.78 3.29 11.52
C GLU A 15 -5.38 4.39 10.52
N VAL A 16 -6.15 5.47 10.49
CA VAL A 16 -5.95 6.59 9.58
C VAL A 16 -5.06 7.63 10.25
N ILE A 17 -3.92 7.93 9.63
CA ILE A 17 -2.95 8.92 10.11
C ILE A 17 -2.82 10.12 9.15
N ASP A 18 -3.39 9.99 7.95
CA ASP A 18 -3.47 10.98 6.91
C ASP A 18 -4.81 11.72 6.99
N PHE A 19 -4.83 12.83 7.73
CA PHE A 19 -6.04 13.64 7.94
C PHE A 19 -6.38 14.58 6.77
N LYS A 20 -5.55 14.62 5.73
CA LYS A 20 -5.76 15.44 4.53
C LYS A 20 -5.82 14.56 3.30
N SER A 21 -7.01 14.43 2.71
CA SER A 21 -7.19 13.85 1.38
C SER A 21 -7.18 14.94 0.31
N ASN A 22 -6.78 14.57 -0.90
CA ASN A 22 -6.93 15.37 -2.11
C ASN A 22 -7.74 14.58 -3.14
N SER A 23 -8.12 15.22 -4.25
CA SER A 23 -8.87 14.58 -5.33
C SER A 23 -8.15 13.36 -5.93
N TYR A 24 -6.82 13.34 -5.94
CA TYR A 24 -6.04 12.20 -6.40
C TYR A 24 -6.19 10.99 -5.47
N GLY A 25 -6.25 11.22 -4.17
CA GLY A 25 -6.56 10.18 -3.21
C GLY A 25 -7.94 9.60 -3.50
N GLU A 26 -8.97 10.44 -3.65
CA GLU A 26 -10.34 9.96 -3.89
C GLU A 26 -10.39 9.06 -5.14
N LEU A 27 -9.77 9.51 -6.24
CA LEU A 27 -9.64 8.71 -7.46
C LEU A 27 -8.87 7.40 -7.25
N PHE A 28 -7.85 7.40 -6.38
CA PHE A 28 -7.10 6.20 -6.04
C PHE A 28 -7.98 5.20 -5.27
N CYS A 29 -8.76 5.65 -4.29
CA CYS A 29 -9.71 4.78 -3.58
C CYS A 29 -10.78 4.22 -4.52
N ASP A 30 -11.37 5.05 -5.38
CA ASP A 30 -12.34 4.60 -6.38
C ASP A 30 -11.73 3.54 -7.30
N PHE A 31 -10.49 3.75 -7.75
CA PHE A 31 -9.77 2.77 -8.55
C PHE A 31 -9.60 1.44 -7.81
N LEU A 32 -9.16 1.47 -6.55
CA LEU A 32 -8.98 0.26 -5.73
C LEU A 32 -10.28 -0.52 -5.54
N SER A 33 -11.37 0.16 -5.22
CA SER A 33 -12.70 -0.47 -5.10
C SER A 33 -13.15 -1.08 -6.43
N ASN A 34 -12.86 -0.44 -7.56
CA ASN A 34 -13.21 -0.98 -8.88
C ASN A 34 -12.43 -2.25 -9.27
N ILE A 35 -11.19 -2.40 -8.79
CA ILE A 35 -10.37 -3.59 -9.08
C ILE A 35 -10.39 -4.63 -7.96
N ASN A 36 -11.24 -4.45 -6.95
CA ASN A 36 -11.32 -5.31 -5.77
C ASN A 36 -9.98 -5.46 -5.03
N CYS A 37 -9.27 -4.34 -4.85
CA CYS A 37 -8.03 -4.26 -4.09
C CYS A 37 -8.21 -3.37 -2.87
N CYS A 38 -7.33 -3.53 -1.88
CA CYS A 38 -7.31 -2.72 -0.67
C CYS A 38 -5.88 -2.38 -0.25
N VAL A 39 -5.74 -1.36 0.60
CA VAL A 39 -4.47 -0.86 1.12
C VAL A 39 -4.09 -1.58 2.41
N LEU A 40 -2.88 -2.12 2.54
CA LEU A 40 -2.41 -2.70 3.81
C LEU A 40 -2.01 -1.64 4.85
N ASN A 41 -1.65 -0.43 4.43
CA ASN A 41 -1.25 0.64 5.34
C ASN A 41 -2.32 0.91 6.42
N GLY A 42 -1.91 0.83 7.68
CA GLY A 42 -2.80 0.99 8.83
C GLY A 42 -3.74 -0.19 9.10
N ARG A 43 -3.66 -1.29 8.33
CA ARG A 43 -4.39 -2.54 8.59
C ARG A 43 -3.48 -3.56 9.24
N ASN A 44 -3.98 -4.21 10.29
CA ASN A 44 -3.24 -5.23 11.04
C ASN A 44 -1.81 -4.78 11.39
N SER A 45 -1.66 -3.48 11.65
CA SER A 45 -0.36 -2.86 11.80
C SER A 45 0.02 -2.82 13.27
N THR A 46 1.19 -3.34 13.57
CA THR A 46 1.86 -3.15 14.85
C THR A 46 2.49 -1.76 14.92
N LYS A 47 2.75 -1.15 13.77
CA LYS A 47 3.39 0.16 13.65
C LYS A 47 2.97 0.87 12.37
N ASN A 48 2.08 1.84 12.54
CA ASN A 48 1.58 2.68 11.47
C ASN A 48 2.23 4.07 11.55
N ASP A 49 2.77 4.55 10.44
CA ASP A 49 3.52 5.82 10.42
C ASP A 49 3.51 6.44 9.02
N LEU A 50 3.94 7.69 8.93
CA LEU A 50 4.06 8.42 7.67
C LEU A 50 5.14 7.79 6.81
N THR A 51 4.85 7.65 5.51
CA THR A 51 5.76 6.99 4.57
C THR A 51 6.77 7.96 3.97
N TYR A 52 6.51 9.26 4.09
CA TYR A 52 7.40 10.33 3.67
C TYR A 52 7.49 11.40 4.76
N ILE A 53 8.71 11.76 5.14
CA ILE A 53 9.01 12.76 6.15
C ILE A 53 10.22 13.58 5.68
N SER A 54 10.02 14.87 5.46
CA SER A 54 11.07 15.82 5.12
C SER A 54 10.99 17.07 6.00
N THR A 55 11.97 17.96 5.88
CA THR A 55 11.94 19.29 6.55
C THR A 55 10.79 20.18 6.07
N ARG A 56 10.18 19.86 4.93
CA ARG A 56 9.09 20.64 4.31
C ARG A 56 7.70 20.10 4.63
N GLY A 57 7.62 18.95 5.29
CA GLY A 57 6.36 18.30 5.64
C GLY A 57 6.44 16.79 5.56
N SER A 58 5.32 16.16 5.86
CA SER A 58 5.19 14.71 5.95
C SER A 58 3.84 14.25 5.41
N SER A 59 3.81 13.04 4.86
CA SER A 59 2.65 12.50 4.14
C SER A 59 2.70 10.97 4.06
N VAL A 60 1.55 10.37 3.80
CA VAL A 60 1.44 8.98 3.33
C VAL A 60 1.33 9.05 1.82
N VAL A 61 2.35 8.57 1.12
CA VAL A 61 2.42 8.58 -0.36
C VAL A 61 2.77 7.21 -0.94
N ASP A 62 3.27 6.31 -0.09
CA ASP A 62 3.65 4.96 -0.47
C ASP A 62 2.64 3.98 0.11
N TYR A 63 1.95 3.25 -0.77
CA TYR A 63 0.88 2.34 -0.38
C TYR A 63 1.23 0.91 -0.78
N CYS A 64 1.05 -0.03 0.14
CA CYS A 64 1.06 -1.44 -0.19
C CYS A 64 -0.37 -1.86 -0.52
N VAL A 65 -0.61 -2.25 -1.78
CA VAL A 65 -1.93 -2.61 -2.30
C VAL A 65 -1.98 -4.11 -2.54
N VAL A 66 -3.07 -4.74 -2.13
CA VAL A 66 -3.29 -6.18 -2.29
C VAL A 66 -4.69 -6.47 -2.82
N PRO A 67 -4.88 -7.53 -3.62
CA PRO A 67 -6.21 -8.06 -3.92
C PRO A 67 -6.94 -8.39 -2.62
N TYR A 68 -8.23 -8.06 -2.56
CA TYR A 68 -9.08 -8.32 -1.39
C TYR A 68 -9.01 -9.79 -0.96
N GLU A 69 -9.04 -10.72 -1.93
CA GLU A 69 -8.94 -12.17 -1.71
C GLU A 69 -7.67 -12.59 -0.96
N ASN A 70 -6.57 -11.85 -1.13
CA ASN A 70 -5.27 -12.20 -0.56
C ASN A 70 -4.99 -11.50 0.76
N LEU A 71 -5.87 -10.62 1.24
CA LEU A 71 -5.64 -9.83 2.44
C LEU A 71 -5.32 -10.70 3.66
N ASN A 72 -6.01 -11.83 3.82
CA ASN A 72 -5.83 -12.74 4.96
C ASN A 72 -4.46 -13.43 5.00
N CYS A 73 -3.71 -13.37 3.89
CA CYS A 73 -2.34 -13.90 3.80
C CYS A 73 -1.33 -12.99 4.52
N PHE A 74 -1.67 -11.71 4.74
CA PHE A 74 -0.79 -10.74 5.38
C PHE A 74 -1.06 -10.68 6.88
N LYS A 75 -0.06 -11.02 7.69
CA LYS A 75 -0.20 -11.13 9.16
C LYS A 75 0.28 -9.90 9.91
N LYS A 76 1.34 -9.28 9.40
CA LYS A 76 1.92 -8.06 9.99
C LYS A 76 2.28 -7.10 8.90
N PHE A 77 1.99 -5.83 9.14
CA PHE A 77 2.39 -4.73 8.29
C PHE A 77 2.96 -3.61 9.14
N GLU A 78 4.13 -3.09 8.78
CA GLU A 78 4.82 -2.04 9.52
C GLU A 78 5.37 -0.97 8.59
N VAL A 79 5.27 0.29 9.05
CA VAL A 79 6.00 1.42 8.47
C VAL A 79 7.15 1.77 9.40
N ILE A 80 8.38 1.60 8.92
CA ILE A 80 9.60 1.81 9.69
C ILE A 80 10.32 3.05 9.15
N ARG A 81 10.40 4.11 9.96
CA ARG A 81 11.15 5.31 9.60
C ARG A 81 12.62 4.97 9.37
N ALA A 82 13.19 5.47 8.26
CA ALA A 82 14.60 5.29 7.97
C ALA A 82 15.51 5.86 9.08
N SER A 83 15.08 6.95 9.73
CA SER A 83 15.78 7.54 10.87
C SER A 83 15.86 6.63 12.09
N GLU A 84 14.84 5.80 12.33
CA GLU A 84 14.88 4.83 13.43
C GLU A 84 15.91 3.73 13.17
N LEU A 85 15.99 3.26 11.92
CA LEU A 85 16.99 2.28 11.52
C LEU A 85 18.41 2.85 11.60
N ALA A 86 18.60 4.09 11.17
CA ALA A 86 19.85 4.81 11.33
C ALA A 86 20.27 4.88 12.81
N ASN A 87 19.38 5.33 13.70
CA ASN A 87 19.66 5.43 15.13
C ASN A 87 19.99 4.07 15.77
N LYS A 88 19.29 3.00 15.37
CA LYS A 88 19.58 1.63 15.84
C LYS A 88 20.96 1.17 15.39
N SER A 89 21.35 1.45 14.15
CA SER A 89 22.67 1.06 13.62
C SER A 89 23.83 1.75 14.35
N VAL A 90 23.70 3.05 14.63
CA VAL A 90 24.67 3.84 15.40
C VAL A 90 24.81 3.31 16.83
N SER A 91 23.68 2.98 17.47
CA SER A 91 23.65 2.40 18.82
C SER A 91 24.38 1.05 18.92
N ILE A 92 24.55 0.33 17.80
CA ILE A 92 25.25 -0.95 17.71
C ILE A 92 26.74 -0.74 17.30
N GLY A 93 27.22 0.50 17.26
CA GLY A 93 28.61 0.84 16.94
C GLY A 93 28.93 0.86 15.45
N SER A 94 27.91 0.94 14.59
CA SER A 94 28.11 1.15 13.15
C SER A 94 28.33 2.62 12.82
N VAL A 95 28.92 2.89 11.64
CA VAL A 95 29.16 4.24 11.13
C VAL A 95 27.84 5.00 10.96
N GLU A 96 27.79 6.25 11.41
CA GLU A 96 26.66 7.14 11.16
C GLU A 96 26.37 7.27 9.66
N PRO A 97 25.13 7.03 9.21
CA PRO A 97 24.78 7.19 7.81
C PRO A 97 24.90 8.66 7.41
N LYS A 98 25.64 8.92 6.32
CA LYS A 98 25.82 10.29 5.76
C LYS A 98 24.51 10.94 5.33
N PHE A 99 23.52 10.12 4.97
CA PHE A 99 22.21 10.56 4.53
C PHE A 99 21.16 9.55 4.99
N ILE A 100 20.06 10.06 5.53
CA ILE A 100 18.90 9.25 5.92
C ILE A 100 17.80 9.55 4.89
N PRO A 101 17.25 8.53 4.20
CA PRO A 101 16.15 8.72 3.29
C PRO A 101 14.93 9.38 3.95
N ASP A 102 14.27 10.27 3.20
CA ASP A 102 13.00 10.88 3.61
C ASP A 102 11.83 9.88 3.56
N HIS A 103 11.98 8.78 2.82
CA HIS A 103 10.98 7.71 2.75
C HIS A 103 11.20 6.65 3.84
N SER A 104 10.11 6.26 4.48
CA SER A 104 10.04 5.12 5.39
C SER A 104 10.03 3.80 4.62
N ILE A 105 10.41 2.72 5.29
CA ILE A 105 10.37 1.36 4.77
C ILE A 105 9.01 0.74 5.09
N LEU A 106 8.35 0.18 4.09
CA LEU A 106 7.15 -0.64 4.25
C LEU A 106 7.58 -2.09 4.36
N CYS A 107 7.21 -2.76 5.45
CA CYS A 107 7.56 -4.14 5.73
C CYS A 107 6.29 -4.95 6.00
N TRP A 108 6.24 -6.19 5.50
CA TRP A 108 5.12 -7.08 5.77
C TRP A 108 5.55 -8.54 5.88
N GLU A 109 4.76 -9.30 6.63
CA GLU A 109 4.86 -10.76 6.73
C GLU A 109 3.68 -11.40 5.99
N MET A 110 3.97 -12.34 5.08
CA MET A 110 2.96 -13.04 4.28
C MET A 110 3.10 -14.56 4.41
N GLU A 111 1.97 -15.24 4.56
CA GLU A 111 1.87 -16.71 4.49
C GLU A 111 1.58 -17.14 3.03
N SER A 112 2.60 -17.66 2.35
CA SER A 112 2.53 -17.97 0.91
C SER A 112 1.52 -19.07 0.54
N TYR A 113 1.22 -20.02 1.43
CA TYR A 113 0.35 -21.17 1.10
C TYR A 113 -1.14 -20.80 1.08
N MET A 114 -1.52 -19.69 1.71
CA MET A 114 -2.90 -19.17 1.68
C MET A 114 -3.17 -18.32 0.44
N CYS A 115 -2.10 -17.86 -0.24
CA CYS A 115 -2.15 -16.99 -1.42
C CYS A 115 -2.39 -17.77 -2.74
N GLY A 116 -2.65 -19.08 -2.65
CA GLY A 116 -2.63 -20.02 -3.78
C GLY A 116 -3.93 -20.77 -4.08
N ASN A 117 -5.01 -20.56 -3.32
CA ASN A 117 -6.31 -21.18 -3.63
C ASN A 117 -7.13 -20.30 -4.58
N ILE A 118 -6.52 -19.91 -5.71
CA ILE A 118 -7.29 -19.59 -6.90
C ILE A 118 -7.73 -20.95 -7.42
N GLU A 119 -8.95 -21.35 -7.09
CA GLU A 119 -9.55 -22.54 -7.68
C GLU A 119 -9.32 -22.50 -9.19
N LYS A 120 -8.83 -23.61 -9.73
CA LYS A 120 -8.85 -23.88 -11.17
C LYS A 120 -10.31 -24.02 -11.59
N GLU A 121 -11.10 -22.96 -11.49
CA GLU A 121 -12.36 -22.90 -12.20
C GLU A 121 -12.00 -22.89 -13.68
N ASN A 122 -12.43 -23.94 -14.36
CA ASN A 122 -12.29 -24.11 -15.79
C ASN A 122 -12.96 -22.92 -16.50
N ILE A 123 -12.20 -21.86 -16.76
CA ILE A 123 -12.61 -20.81 -17.68
C ILE A 123 -12.64 -21.48 -19.05
N ASN A 124 -13.82 -21.95 -19.42
CA ASN A 124 -14.15 -22.33 -20.77
C ASN A 124 -14.18 -21.03 -21.57
N VAL A 125 -13.01 -20.60 -22.06
CA VAL A 125 -12.82 -19.37 -22.83
C VAL A 125 -13.62 -19.49 -24.14
N LYS A 126 -14.90 -19.14 -24.08
CA LYS A 126 -15.63 -18.69 -25.27
C LYS A 126 -15.30 -17.22 -25.45
N ASN A 127 -14.35 -16.98 -26.36
CA ASN A 127 -14.04 -15.71 -27.03
C ASN A 127 -15.10 -14.62 -26.84
N GLN A 128 -14.88 -13.64 -25.94
CA GLN A 128 -15.47 -12.31 -26.07
C GLN A 128 -14.49 -11.22 -25.59
N ASN A 129 -13.97 -10.48 -26.56
CA ASN A 129 -13.40 -9.12 -26.51
C ASN A 129 -12.26 -8.83 -25.51
N VAL A 130 -11.04 -8.92 -26.04
CA VAL A 130 -9.83 -8.30 -25.47
C VAL A 130 -10.07 -6.78 -25.33
N GLN A 131 -10.32 -6.31 -24.11
CA GLN A 131 -10.23 -4.89 -23.78
C GLN A 131 -8.77 -4.45 -23.97
N LYS A 132 -8.55 -3.51 -24.89
CA LYS A 132 -7.25 -2.88 -25.13
C LYS A 132 -6.70 -2.32 -23.81
N ARG A 133 -5.48 -2.73 -23.44
CA ARG A 133 -4.68 -2.07 -22.40
C ARG A 133 -4.58 -0.58 -22.71
N VAL A 134 -5.19 0.26 -21.89
CA VAL A 134 -4.94 1.70 -21.90
C VAL A 134 -3.60 1.90 -21.20
N ILE A 135 -2.55 2.12 -21.98
CA ILE A 135 -1.25 2.54 -21.47
C ILE A 135 -1.35 4.06 -21.32
N TYR A 136 -1.27 4.56 -20.09
CA TYR A 136 -1.22 6.00 -19.84
C TYR A 136 0.12 6.55 -20.32
N ASP A 137 0.08 7.53 -21.22
CA ASP A 137 1.27 8.21 -21.72
C ASP A 137 1.79 9.18 -20.65
N VAL A 138 2.89 8.78 -20.00
CA VAL A 138 3.55 9.49 -18.89
C VAL A 138 4.06 10.87 -19.32
N LYS A 139 4.03 11.21 -20.61
CA LYS A 139 4.51 12.48 -21.16
C LYS A 139 3.54 13.66 -20.99
N ASN A 140 2.29 13.41 -20.60
CA ASN A 140 1.26 14.45 -20.41
C ASN A 140 0.95 14.76 -18.94
N ILE A 141 1.80 14.35 -18.00
CA ILE A 141 1.68 14.79 -16.61
C ILE A 141 2.11 16.27 -16.57
N PRO A 142 1.23 17.21 -16.20
CA PRO A 142 1.63 18.61 -16.09
C PRO A 142 2.66 18.76 -14.96
N ASN A 143 3.83 19.28 -15.30
CA ASN A 143 4.86 19.63 -14.33
C ASN A 143 4.31 20.74 -13.42
N SER A 144 4.11 20.42 -12.15
CA SER A 144 3.96 21.37 -11.05
C SER A 144 5.33 21.81 -10.54
#